data_AF-A0A553PH97-F1
#
_entry.id   AF-A0A553PH97-F1
#
_cell.length_a   1.000
_cell.length_b   1.000
_cell.length_c   1.000
_cell.angle_alpha   90.00
_cell.angle_beta   90.00
_cell.angle_gamma   90.00
#
_symmetry.space_group_name_H-M   'P 1'
#
loop_
_entity.id
_entity.type
_entity.pdbx_description
1 polymer ?
#
loop_
_entity_poly.entity_id
_entity_poly.type
_entity_poly.pdbx_seq_one_letter_code
_entity_poly.pdbx_strand_id
1 'polypeptide(L)'
;MPGLRKLKKKQKFKYDRNRKRVQKTQELTKNSNVRLADGVIKAHWDARKPLKQNLSAMGLAYDANQVMSWPSTKRQMVERAQGRLTHFNPAIHESHPPAETEAEAELEASTPSDQDDTPVVRALKAQVAQVPVRQSFRFTSEEVRWITQMMDKHGDDFKAMARDPKNIWQCTPKQIRQKVVKFIHIPEQFAPFAKARGLLEDSQAILTETE
;
A
#
# COMPACT_ATOMS: atom_id res chain seq x y z
N MET A 1 -43.01 9.49 -18.10
CA MET A 1 -43.42 9.89 -16.73
C MET A 1 -42.32 9.51 -15.74
N PRO A 2 -41.79 10.43 -14.91
CA PRO A 2 -40.80 10.06 -13.90
C PRO A 2 -41.43 9.14 -12.85
N GLY A 3 -40.85 7.97 -12.61
CA GLY A 3 -41.40 6.97 -11.69
C GLY A 3 -41.52 7.48 -10.25
N LEU A 4 -42.63 7.16 -9.58
CA LEU A 4 -42.93 7.55 -8.20
C LEU A 4 -41.83 7.03 -7.24
N ARG A 5 -41.05 7.93 -6.63
CA ARG A 5 -40.04 7.54 -5.63
C ARG A 5 -40.75 6.92 -4.42
N LYS A 6 -40.53 5.63 -4.17
CA LYS A 6 -41.06 4.95 -2.96
C LYS A 6 -40.54 5.68 -1.71
N LEU A 7 -41.44 6.32 -0.96
CA LEU A 7 -41.10 6.88 0.36
C LEU A 7 -40.62 5.75 1.27
N LYS A 8 -39.39 5.86 1.78
CA LYS A 8 -38.87 4.92 2.79
C LYS A 8 -39.79 4.98 4.01
N LYS A 9 -40.45 3.87 4.37
CA LYS A 9 -41.25 3.79 5.61
C LYS A 9 -40.36 4.17 6.81
N LYS A 10 -40.84 5.07 7.67
CA LYS A 10 -40.15 5.46 8.91
C LYS A 10 -39.92 4.21 9.76
N GLN A 11 -38.68 3.98 10.17
CA GLN A 11 -38.33 2.88 11.08
C GLN A 11 -39.06 3.10 12.41
N LYS A 12 -40.00 2.21 12.76
CA LYS A 12 -40.72 2.27 14.04
C LYS A 12 -39.84 1.68 15.14
N PHE A 13 -39.55 2.46 16.18
CA PHE A 13 -38.83 1.98 17.35
C PHE A 13 -39.75 1.08 18.18
N LYS A 14 -39.31 -0.16 18.48
CA LYS A 14 -40.03 -1.08 19.36
C LYS A 14 -39.56 -0.84 20.79
N TYR A 15 -40.40 -0.23 21.62
CA TYR A 15 -40.07 0.11 23.00
C TYR A 15 -39.84 -1.14 23.88
N ASP A 16 -40.50 -2.26 23.56
CA ASP A 16 -40.40 -3.51 24.33
C ASP A 16 -39.06 -4.23 24.16
N ARG A 17 -38.26 -3.85 23.16
CA ARG A 17 -36.97 -4.49 22.87
C ARG A 17 -35.83 -3.57 23.24
N ASN A 18 -35.09 -3.94 24.28
CA ASN A 18 -33.81 -3.30 24.57
C ASN A 18 -32.81 -3.60 23.44
N ARG A 19 -32.62 -2.63 22.54
CA ARG A 19 -31.75 -2.77 21.37
C ARG A 19 -30.31 -3.16 21.71
N LYS A 20 -29.76 -2.68 22.82
CA LYS A 20 -28.38 -3.02 23.24
C LYS A 20 -28.25 -4.52 23.53
N ARG A 21 -29.23 -5.09 24.24
CA ARG A 21 -29.27 -6.53 24.53
C ARG A 21 -29.42 -7.35 23.25
N VAL A 22 -30.30 -6.93 22.35
CA VAL A 22 -30.50 -7.58 21.03
C VAL A 22 -29.25 -7.50 20.17
N GLN A 23 -28.53 -6.38 20.18
CA GLN A 23 -27.25 -6.25 19.47
C GLN A 23 -26.21 -7.21 20.04
N LYS A 24 -26.06 -7.28 21.36
CA LYS A 24 -25.11 -8.18 22.01
C LYS A 24 -25.40 -9.66 21.71
N THR A 25 -26.66 -10.09 21.76
CA THR A 25 -27.03 -11.47 21.38
C THR A 25 -26.77 -11.73 19.90
N GLN A 26 -27.04 -10.75 19.03
CA GLN A 26 -26.73 -10.84 17.61
C GLN A 26 -25.23 -10.92 17.36
N GLU A 27 -24.40 -10.16 18.05
CA GLU A 27 -22.93 -10.21 17.93
C GLU A 27 -22.35 -11.57 18.36
N LEU A 28 -22.98 -12.22 19.34
CA LEU A 28 -22.59 -13.56 19.81
C LEU A 28 -22.99 -14.67 18.85
N THR A 29 -24.12 -14.51 18.14
CA THR A 29 -24.74 -15.57 17.33
C THR A 29 -24.53 -15.41 15.82
N LYS A 30 -24.21 -14.20 15.35
CA LYS A 30 -23.90 -13.95 13.95
C LYS A 30 -22.49 -14.44 13.63
N ASN A 31 -22.34 -14.96 12.42
CA ASN A 31 -21.05 -15.28 11.80
C ASN A 31 -20.27 -16.45 12.45
N SER A 32 -20.97 -17.44 13.01
CA SER A 32 -20.35 -18.73 13.39
C SER A 32 -20.01 -19.59 12.16
N ASN A 33 -20.82 -19.49 11.10
CA ASN A 33 -20.64 -20.21 9.84
C ASN A 33 -20.03 -19.31 8.76
N VAL A 34 -18.72 -19.08 8.83
CA VAL A 34 -17.95 -18.31 7.84
C VAL A 34 -17.22 -19.29 6.92
N ARG A 35 -17.26 -19.03 5.60
CA ARG A 35 -16.45 -19.78 4.64
C ARG A 35 -15.03 -19.22 4.65
N LEU A 36 -14.09 -20.00 5.16
CA LEU A 36 -12.67 -19.65 5.22
C LEU A 36 -11.92 -20.30 4.07
N ALA A 37 -11.18 -19.48 3.31
CA ALA A 37 -10.34 -19.94 2.20
C ALA A 37 -8.98 -20.44 2.71
N ASP A 38 -8.34 -19.71 3.62
CA ASP A 38 -7.00 -20.03 4.11
C ASP A 38 -7.00 -21.22 5.07
N GLY A 39 -6.12 -22.19 4.81
CA GLY A 39 -5.99 -23.40 5.60
C GLY A 39 -5.56 -23.12 7.05
N VAL A 40 -4.67 -22.16 7.27
CA VAL A 40 -4.14 -21.81 8.60
C VAL A 40 -5.24 -21.27 9.50
N ILE A 41 -6.01 -20.28 9.02
CA ILE A 41 -7.10 -19.68 9.78
C ILE A 41 -8.20 -20.72 10.02
N LYS A 42 -8.50 -21.55 9.01
CA LYS A 42 -9.50 -22.61 9.11
C LYS A 42 -9.16 -23.66 10.17
N ALA A 43 -7.88 -24.03 10.32
CA ALA A 43 -7.44 -24.99 11.32
C ALA A 43 -7.65 -24.49 12.76
N HIS A 44 -7.50 -23.18 12.98
CA HIS A 44 -7.67 -22.55 14.30
C HIS A 44 -9.07 -21.98 14.53
N TRP A 45 -10.01 -22.19 13.61
CA TRP A 45 -11.36 -21.65 13.71
C TRP A 45 -12.30 -22.51 14.56
N ASP A 46 -12.85 -21.93 15.64
CA ASP A 46 -13.87 -22.56 16.46
C ASP A 46 -15.27 -22.08 16.07
N ALA A 47 -16.08 -22.95 15.48
CA ALA A 47 -17.45 -22.63 15.05
C ALA A 47 -18.41 -22.30 16.21
N ARG A 48 -18.05 -22.60 17.46
CA ARG A 48 -18.88 -22.32 18.64
C ARG A 48 -18.67 -20.91 19.17
N LYS A 49 -17.57 -20.26 18.82
CA LYS A 49 -17.21 -18.92 19.27
C LYS A 49 -17.61 -17.86 18.24
N PRO A 50 -17.96 -16.65 18.68
CA PRO A 50 -18.24 -15.54 17.77
C PRO A 50 -16.97 -15.10 17.04
N LEU A 51 -17.15 -14.56 15.82
CA LEU A 51 -16.10 -14.06 14.93
C LEU A 51 -15.06 -13.17 15.65
N LYS A 52 -15.51 -12.24 16.48
CA LYS A 52 -14.62 -11.33 17.23
C LYS A 52 -13.68 -12.08 18.19
N GLN A 53 -14.18 -13.08 18.92
CA GLN A 53 -13.38 -13.86 19.85
C GLN A 53 -12.39 -14.77 19.13
N ASN A 54 -12.81 -15.37 18.01
CA ASN A 54 -11.91 -16.18 17.18
C ASN A 54 -10.75 -15.36 16.64
N LEU A 55 -11.03 -14.22 16.01
CA LEU A 55 -9.98 -13.36 15.48
C LEU A 55 -9.05 -12.86 16.58
N SER A 56 -9.59 -12.38 17.71
CA SER A 56 -8.75 -11.93 18.82
C SER A 56 -7.89 -13.05 19.41
N ALA A 57 -8.42 -14.28 19.51
CA ALA A 57 -7.66 -15.42 20.02
C ALA A 57 -6.52 -15.83 19.06
N MET A 58 -6.70 -15.62 17.76
CA MET A 58 -5.66 -15.81 16.75
C MET A 58 -4.68 -14.63 16.65
N GLY A 59 -4.88 -13.53 17.38
CA GLY A 59 -4.05 -12.32 17.25
C GLY A 59 -4.41 -11.47 16.02
N LEU A 60 -5.59 -11.68 15.43
CA LEU A 60 -6.09 -10.95 14.26
C LEU A 60 -7.04 -9.82 14.69
N ALA A 61 -7.00 -8.71 13.95
CA ALA A 61 -7.91 -7.58 14.16
C ALA A 61 -9.32 -7.92 13.64
N TYR A 62 -10.35 -7.70 14.47
CA TYR A 62 -11.75 -7.78 14.03
C TYR A 62 -12.17 -6.56 13.18
N ASP A 63 -11.67 -5.37 13.54
CA ASP A 63 -11.93 -4.11 12.84
C ASP A 63 -10.60 -3.39 12.62
N ALA A 64 -10.21 -3.27 11.35
CA ALA A 64 -8.94 -2.66 10.97
C ALA A 64 -8.85 -1.19 11.39
N ASN A 65 -9.96 -0.44 11.39
CA ASN A 65 -9.95 0.98 11.74
C ASN A 65 -9.71 1.23 13.24
N GLN A 66 -9.97 0.23 14.09
CA GLN A 66 -9.68 0.31 15.53
C GLN A 66 -8.20 0.11 15.81
N VAL A 67 -7.54 -0.74 15.03
CA VAL A 67 -6.12 -1.06 15.19
C VAL A 67 -5.25 -0.06 14.43
N MET A 68 -5.60 0.22 13.18
CA MET A 68 -4.93 1.20 12.32
C MET A 68 -5.77 2.47 12.26
N SER A 69 -5.50 3.40 13.18
CA SER A 69 -6.17 4.71 13.18
C SER A 69 -5.54 5.66 12.17
N TRP A 70 -5.97 5.64 10.91
CA TRP A 70 -5.55 6.67 9.95
C TRP A 70 -6.27 7.99 10.25
N PRO A 71 -5.53 9.08 10.55
CA PRO A 71 -6.17 10.37 10.78
C PRO A 71 -6.74 10.89 9.47
N SER A 72 -8.06 11.09 9.43
CA SER A 72 -8.73 11.77 8.31
C SER A 72 -8.14 13.17 8.10
N THR A 73 -8.07 13.65 6.86
CA THR A 73 -7.62 15.03 6.53
C THR A 73 -8.31 16.08 7.39
N LYS A 74 -9.61 15.91 7.69
CA LYS A 74 -10.33 16.83 8.58
C LYS A 74 -9.77 16.82 10.00
N ARG A 75 -9.44 15.64 10.53
CA ARG A 75 -8.84 15.50 11.86
C ARG A 75 -7.44 16.10 11.90
N GLN A 76 -6.63 15.87 10.86
CA GLN A 76 -5.33 16.52 10.70
C GLN A 76 -5.45 18.06 10.64
N MET A 77 -6.45 18.59 9.92
CA MET A 77 -6.71 20.04 9.86
C MET A 77 -7.13 20.62 11.22
N VAL A 78 -7.94 19.89 12.00
CA VAL A 78 -8.34 20.30 13.35
C VAL A 78 -7.14 20.25 14.30
N GLU A 79 -6.36 19.19 14.28
CA GLU A 79 -5.14 19.05 15.09
C GLU A 79 -4.10 20.14 14.72
N ARG A 80 -4.02 20.50 13.43
CA ARG A 80 -3.23 21.64 12.95
C ARG A 80 -3.76 22.98 13.44
N ALA A 81 -5.07 23.22 13.36
CA ALA A 81 -5.69 24.44 13.90
C ALA A 81 -5.53 24.55 15.42
N GLN A 82 -5.44 23.41 16.11
CA GLN A 82 -5.15 23.30 17.53
C GLN A 82 -3.64 23.35 17.87
N GLY A 83 -2.76 23.50 16.87
CA GLY A 83 -1.31 23.59 17.06
C GLY A 83 -0.62 22.28 17.47
N ARG A 84 -1.31 21.13 17.38
CA ARG A 84 -0.78 19.81 17.80
C ARG A 84 0.02 19.08 16.73
N LEU A 85 -0.13 19.46 15.45
CA LEU A 85 0.74 19.03 14.36
C LEU A 85 1.50 20.23 13.81
N THR A 86 2.82 20.24 13.98
CA THR A 86 3.72 21.30 13.49
C THR A 86 4.34 20.97 12.15
N HIS A 87 4.34 19.71 11.70
CA HIS A 87 4.98 19.30 10.46
C HIS A 87 4.00 18.67 9.49
N PHE A 88 3.90 19.28 8.30
CA PHE A 88 3.47 18.60 7.10
C PHE A 88 4.47 17.46 6.88
N ASN A 89 4.02 16.26 6.52
CA ASN A 89 4.91 15.28 5.90
C ASN A 89 4.77 15.42 4.37
N PRO A 90 5.48 16.38 3.72
CA PRO A 90 5.61 16.40 2.28
C PRO A 90 6.73 15.45 1.90
N ALA A 91 6.55 14.15 2.07
CA ALA A 91 7.26 13.23 1.21
C ALA A 91 6.67 13.36 -0.20
N ILE A 92 6.89 14.51 -0.89
CA ILE A 92 7.55 14.65 -2.21
C ILE A 92 7.90 16.15 -2.50
N HIS A 93 8.90 16.77 -1.85
CA HIS A 93 9.79 17.77 -2.51
C HIS A 93 11.09 18.06 -1.73
N GLU A 94 12.21 17.83 -2.43
CA GLU A 94 13.58 18.40 -2.26
C GLU A 94 14.41 18.10 -0.98
N SER A 95 15.37 17.18 -1.18
CA SER A 95 16.80 17.31 -0.85
C SER A 95 17.18 18.30 0.26
N HIS A 96 17.23 17.81 1.50
CA HIS A 96 18.17 18.32 2.49
C HIS A 96 18.99 17.15 3.06
N PRO A 97 20.30 17.34 3.35
CA PRO A 97 21.22 16.27 3.74
C PRO A 97 20.86 15.68 5.11
N PRO A 98 21.27 14.44 5.42
CA PRO A 98 20.88 13.75 6.64
C PRO A 98 21.62 14.39 7.82
N ALA A 99 20.91 15.21 8.59
CA ALA A 99 21.29 15.46 9.98
C ALA A 99 20.74 14.29 10.79
N GLU A 100 21.61 13.31 11.04
CA GLU A 100 21.43 12.26 12.03
C GLU A 100 21.09 12.90 13.37
N THR A 101 19.86 12.75 13.88
CA THR A 101 19.55 12.79 15.32
C THR A 101 18.06 12.51 15.61
N GLU A 102 17.84 11.46 16.40
CA GLU A 102 16.71 11.24 17.32
C GLU A 102 15.33 10.89 16.74
N ALA A 103 14.87 11.51 15.64
CA ALA A 103 13.50 11.30 15.16
C ALA A 103 13.26 9.95 14.46
N GLU A 104 14.27 9.39 13.80
CA GLU A 104 14.16 8.08 13.12
C GLU A 104 14.29 6.91 14.13
N ALA A 105 14.92 7.13 15.28
CA ALA A 105 15.06 6.12 16.34
C ALA A 105 13.75 5.89 17.13
N GLU A 106 12.89 6.90 17.27
CA GLU A 106 11.61 6.76 17.99
C GLU A 106 10.49 6.09 17.16
N LEU A 107 10.57 6.16 15.82
CA LEU A 107 9.61 5.51 14.91
C LEU A 107 9.92 4.03 14.66
N GLU A 108 11.18 3.62 14.73
CA GLU A 108 11.61 2.21 14.74
C GLU A 108 11.21 1.48 16.03
N ALA A 109 11.20 2.18 17.18
CA ALA A 109 10.87 1.64 18.50
C ALA A 109 9.41 1.21 18.70
N SER A 110 8.51 1.53 17.75
CA SER A 110 7.09 1.17 17.81
C SER A 110 6.66 0.14 16.76
N THR A 111 7.60 -0.42 15.99
CA THR A 111 7.29 -1.63 15.22
C THR A 111 7.04 -2.77 16.23
N PRO A 112 5.90 -3.49 16.17
CA PRO A 112 5.68 -4.61 17.07
C PRO A 112 6.78 -5.63 16.85
N SER A 113 7.63 -5.86 17.85
CA SER A 113 8.64 -6.91 17.79
C SER A 113 7.97 -8.26 17.53
N ASP A 114 8.52 -9.07 16.62
CA ASP A 114 7.97 -10.40 16.22
C ASP A 114 7.83 -11.42 17.38
N GLN A 115 8.22 -11.04 18.60
CA GLN A 115 8.15 -11.88 19.79
C GLN A 115 6.73 -12.06 20.34
N ASP A 116 5.82 -11.10 20.12
CA ASP A 116 4.43 -11.17 20.61
C ASP A 116 3.48 -11.86 19.62
N ASP A 117 3.99 -12.35 18.49
CA ASP A 117 3.16 -12.97 17.47
C ASP A 117 2.59 -14.30 17.96
N THR A 118 1.27 -14.43 17.82
CA THR A 118 0.61 -15.72 17.94
C THR A 118 1.14 -16.70 16.88
N PRO A 119 1.10 -18.02 17.12
CA PRO A 119 1.57 -19.01 16.14
C PRO A 119 0.84 -18.89 14.80
N VAL A 120 -0.42 -18.45 14.80
CA VAL A 120 -1.22 -18.20 13.60
C VAL A 120 -0.64 -17.04 12.80
N VAL A 121 -0.37 -15.90 13.44
CA VAL A 121 0.20 -14.71 12.77
C VAL A 121 1.57 -15.03 12.19
N ARG A 122 2.42 -15.76 12.93
CA ARG A 122 3.73 -16.19 12.45
C ARG A 122 3.63 -17.07 11.19
N ALA A 123 2.71 -18.04 11.18
CA ALA A 123 2.48 -18.88 10.02
C ALA A 123 1.99 -18.08 8.79
N LEU A 124 1.11 -17.09 9.01
CA LEU A 124 0.62 -16.21 7.94
C LEU A 124 1.74 -15.31 7.40
N LYS A 125 2.56 -14.71 8.26
CA LYS A 125 3.75 -13.93 7.85
C LYS A 125 4.70 -14.79 7.01
N ALA A 126 4.96 -16.03 7.42
CA ALA A 126 5.81 -16.95 6.67
C ALA A 126 5.23 -17.29 5.28
N GLN A 127 3.91 -17.49 5.18
CA GLN A 127 3.25 -17.71 3.88
C GLN A 127 3.37 -16.50 2.95
N VAL A 128 3.19 -15.29 3.47
CA VAL A 128 3.35 -14.05 2.69
C VAL A 128 4.79 -13.88 2.23
N ALA A 129 5.78 -14.16 3.08
CA ALA A 129 7.19 -14.07 2.73
C ALA A 129 7.62 -15.02 1.60
N GLN A 130 6.97 -16.18 1.48
CA GLN A 130 7.23 -17.13 0.38
C GLN A 130 6.70 -16.65 -0.97
N VAL A 131 5.66 -15.80 -0.98
CA VAL A 131 5.05 -15.31 -2.22
C VAL A 131 5.85 -14.09 -2.70
N PRO A 132 6.53 -14.14 -3.85
CA PRO A 132 7.26 -12.99 -4.35
C PRO A 132 6.29 -11.86 -4.73
N VAL A 133 6.59 -10.64 -4.29
CA VAL A 133 5.81 -9.45 -4.66
C VAL A 133 6.06 -9.13 -6.13
N ARG A 134 5.08 -9.43 -6.99
CA ARG A 134 5.17 -9.13 -8.42
C ARG A 134 4.68 -7.70 -8.67
N GLN A 135 5.53 -6.86 -9.25
CA GLN A 135 5.14 -5.54 -9.73
C GLN A 135 4.37 -5.69 -11.06
N SER A 136 3.09 -5.30 -11.08
CA SER A 136 2.23 -5.44 -12.26
C SER A 136 2.34 -4.28 -13.26
N PHE A 137 2.85 -3.13 -12.82
CA PHE A 137 2.89 -1.92 -13.63
C PHE A 137 3.94 -2.02 -14.75
N ARG A 138 3.55 -1.63 -15.97
CA ARG A 138 4.39 -1.55 -17.17
C ARG A 138 4.04 -0.31 -17.98
N PHE A 139 5.05 0.31 -18.60
CA PHE A 139 4.83 1.40 -19.55
C PHE A 139 4.35 0.87 -20.90
N THR A 140 3.62 1.70 -21.64
CA THR A 140 3.32 1.38 -23.05
C THR A 140 4.59 1.47 -23.91
N SER A 141 4.59 0.86 -25.08
CA SER A 141 5.73 0.91 -26.01
C SER A 141 6.09 2.34 -26.43
N GLU A 142 5.09 3.21 -26.61
CA GLU A 142 5.29 4.62 -26.93
C GLU A 142 5.91 5.40 -25.77
N GLU A 143 5.45 5.14 -24.54
CA GLU A 143 6.02 5.74 -23.35
C GLU A 143 7.47 5.31 -23.14
N VAL A 144 7.79 4.03 -23.34
CA VAL A 144 9.18 3.54 -23.29
C VAL A 144 10.03 4.25 -24.32
N ARG A 145 9.57 4.32 -25.58
CA ARG A 145 10.29 5.02 -26.65
C ARG A 145 10.55 6.49 -26.30
N TRP A 146 9.56 7.17 -25.75
CA TRP A 146 9.67 8.56 -25.32
C TRP A 146 10.66 8.71 -24.15
N ILE A 147 10.58 7.85 -23.12
CA ILE A 147 11.51 7.86 -21.98
C ILE A 147 12.94 7.62 -22.44
N THR A 148 13.17 6.58 -23.26
CA THR A 148 14.48 6.26 -23.83
C THR A 148 15.08 7.44 -24.58
N GLN A 149 14.28 8.11 -25.42
CA GLN A 149 14.75 9.29 -26.14
C GLN A 149 15.09 10.47 -25.21
N MET A 150 14.32 10.67 -24.15
CA MET A 150 14.60 11.73 -23.18
C MET A 150 15.90 11.45 -22.42
N MET A 151 16.11 10.20 -21.99
CA MET A 151 17.34 9.76 -21.31
C MET A 151 18.56 9.88 -22.23
N ASP A 152 18.46 9.45 -23.50
CA ASP A 152 19.56 9.54 -24.47
C ASP A 152 19.97 11.00 -24.76
N LYS A 153 19.01 11.94 -24.74
CA LYS A 153 19.27 13.35 -25.10
C LYS A 153 19.71 14.23 -23.92
N HIS A 154 19.08 14.04 -22.75
CA HIS A 154 19.23 14.94 -21.60
C HIS A 154 19.82 14.26 -20.36
N GLY A 155 20.05 12.95 -20.37
CA GLY A 155 20.58 12.22 -19.22
C GLY A 155 19.67 12.33 -17.99
N ASP A 156 20.13 12.99 -16.94
CA ASP A 156 19.40 13.21 -15.68
C ASP A 156 18.80 14.62 -15.54
N ASP A 157 18.92 15.47 -16.57
CA ASP A 157 18.43 16.85 -16.52
C ASP A 157 16.92 16.97 -16.79
N PHE A 158 16.11 16.66 -15.78
CA PHE A 158 14.64 16.66 -15.89
C PHE A 158 14.03 18.03 -16.23
N LYS A 159 14.70 19.14 -15.89
CA LYS A 159 14.28 20.49 -16.27
C LYS A 159 14.44 20.73 -17.78
N ALA A 160 15.50 20.18 -18.37
CA ALA A 160 15.73 20.24 -19.82
C ALA A 160 14.75 19.34 -20.57
N MET A 161 14.50 18.12 -20.06
CA MET A 161 13.49 17.21 -20.62
C MET A 161 12.09 17.83 -20.67
N ALA A 162 11.71 18.57 -19.63
CA ALA A 162 10.39 19.22 -19.59
C ALA A 162 10.24 20.31 -20.67
N ARG A 163 11.34 20.98 -21.02
CA ARG A 163 11.39 22.01 -22.07
C ARG A 163 11.61 21.42 -23.48
N ASP A 164 11.82 20.12 -23.59
CA ASP A 164 12.06 19.49 -24.89
C ASP A 164 10.81 19.58 -25.77
N PRO A 165 10.93 19.95 -27.06
CA PRO A 165 9.79 20.00 -27.98
C PRO A 165 9.05 18.66 -28.14
N LYS A 166 9.72 17.54 -27.90
CA LYS A 166 9.14 16.19 -27.97
C LYS A 166 8.40 15.80 -26.69
N ASN A 167 8.38 16.65 -25.66
CA ASN A 167 7.49 16.51 -24.50
C ASN A 167 6.06 16.96 -24.86
N ILE A 168 5.40 16.23 -25.77
CA ILE A 168 4.06 16.55 -26.28
C ILE A 168 3.03 16.57 -25.15
N TRP A 169 3.18 15.68 -24.18
CA TRP A 169 2.28 15.56 -23.03
C TRP A 169 2.52 16.61 -21.94
N GLN A 170 3.41 17.57 -22.17
CA GLN A 170 3.69 18.69 -21.24
C GLN A 170 3.98 18.19 -19.82
N CYS A 171 4.71 17.08 -19.70
CA CYS A 171 5.06 16.51 -18.41
C CYS A 171 5.94 17.49 -17.62
N THR A 172 5.56 17.74 -16.37
CA THR A 172 6.38 18.54 -15.45
C THR A 172 7.68 17.81 -15.10
N PRO A 173 8.78 18.50 -14.75
CA PRO A 173 10.06 17.86 -14.43
C PRO A 173 9.93 16.72 -13.39
N LYS A 174 9.06 16.92 -12.39
CA LYS A 174 8.76 15.93 -11.36
C LYS A 174 8.08 14.67 -11.91
N GLN A 175 7.12 14.83 -12.82
CA GLN A 175 6.46 13.69 -13.48
C GLN A 175 7.44 12.93 -14.37
N ILE A 176 8.32 13.64 -15.09
CA ILE A 176 9.35 13.01 -15.93
C ILE A 176 10.30 12.19 -15.05
N ARG A 177 10.80 12.77 -13.96
CA ARG A 177 11.62 12.05 -12.98
C ARG A 177 10.93 10.80 -12.47
N GLN A 178 9.67 10.89 -12.06
CA GLN A 178 8.90 9.73 -11.60
C GLN A 178 8.76 8.65 -12.68
N LYS A 179 8.56 9.03 -13.95
CA LYS A 179 8.52 8.09 -15.07
C LYS A 179 9.86 7.40 -15.29
N VAL A 180 10.96 8.15 -15.29
CA VAL A 180 12.33 7.60 -15.44
C VAL A 180 12.67 6.66 -14.28
N VAL A 181 12.41 7.06 -13.03
CA VAL A 181 12.64 6.22 -11.85
C VAL A 181 11.84 4.92 -11.95
N LYS A 182 10.54 5.00 -12.28
CA LYS A 182 9.71 3.81 -12.48
C LYS A 182 10.22 2.93 -13.61
N PHE A 183 10.73 3.53 -14.69
CA PHE A 183 11.25 2.79 -15.83
C PHE A 183 12.47 1.96 -15.43
N ILE A 184 13.40 2.56 -14.67
CA ILE A 184 14.57 1.85 -14.10
C ILE A 184 14.15 0.70 -13.18
N HIS A 185 13.10 0.90 -12.38
CA HIS A 185 12.58 -0.14 -11.48
C HIS A 185 11.87 -1.30 -12.20
N ILE A 186 11.58 -1.18 -13.50
CA ILE A 186 10.98 -2.26 -14.30
C ILE A 186 12.11 -2.94 -15.09
N PRO A 187 12.71 -4.03 -14.57
CA PRO A 187 13.88 -4.64 -15.19
C PRO A 187 13.58 -5.15 -16.60
N GLU A 188 12.37 -5.62 -16.87
CA GLU A 188 11.98 -6.12 -18.20
C GLU A 188 12.03 -5.04 -19.29
N GLN A 189 11.77 -3.77 -18.95
CA GLN A 189 11.77 -2.66 -19.90
C GLN A 189 13.12 -1.93 -19.90
N PHE A 190 13.79 -1.87 -18.76
CA PHE A 190 15.09 -1.22 -18.61
C PHE A 190 16.26 -2.07 -19.13
N ALA A 191 16.23 -3.40 -18.95
CA ALA A 191 17.32 -4.27 -19.39
C ALA A 191 17.62 -4.17 -20.89
N PRO A 192 16.62 -4.15 -21.81
CA PRO A 192 16.89 -3.91 -23.24
C PRO A 192 17.57 -2.58 -23.51
N PHE A 193 17.18 -1.52 -22.81
CA PHE A 193 17.79 -0.19 -22.93
C PHE A 193 19.24 -0.19 -22.47
N ALA A 194 19.53 -0.78 -21.29
CA ALA A 194 20.87 -0.86 -20.73
C ALA A 194 21.81 -1.73 -21.58
N LYS A 195 21.32 -2.87 -22.10
CA LYS A 195 22.08 -3.72 -23.03
C LYS A 195 22.46 -2.97 -24.31
N ALA A 196 21.50 -2.26 -24.92
CA ALA A 196 21.74 -1.51 -26.14
C ALA A 196 22.79 -0.39 -26.00
N ARG A 197 23.09 0.03 -24.76
CA ARG A 197 24.06 1.09 -24.42
C ARG A 197 25.33 0.54 -23.78
N GLY A 198 25.46 -0.79 -23.66
CA GLY A 198 26.62 -1.43 -23.04
C GLY A 198 26.74 -1.22 -21.53
N LEU A 199 25.66 -0.83 -20.85
CA LEU A 199 25.64 -0.71 -19.38
C LEU A 199 25.44 -2.06 -18.70
N LEU A 200 24.94 -3.06 -19.43
CA LEU A 200 24.73 -4.43 -18.97
C LEU A 200 25.38 -5.36 -19.98
N GLU A 201 26.32 -6.16 -19.51
CA GLU A 201 26.89 -7.26 -20.27
C GLU A 201 25.90 -8.42 -20.34
N ASP A 202 25.95 -9.18 -21.44
CA ASP A 202 25.16 -10.38 -21.55
C ASP A 202 25.72 -11.45 -20.61
N SER A 203 24.86 -12.04 -19.78
CA SER A 203 25.28 -13.06 -18.80
C SER A 203 25.99 -14.27 -19.44
N GLN A 204 25.82 -14.48 -20.75
CA GLN A 204 26.54 -15.51 -21.50
C GLN A 204 27.98 -15.13 -21.83
N ALA A 205 28.28 -13.85 -22.01
CA ALA A 205 29.66 -13.38 -22.24
C ALA A 205 30.53 -13.55 -20.98
N ILE A 206 29.95 -13.33 -19.80
CA ILE A 206 30.64 -13.49 -18.50
C ILE A 206 31.04 -14.96 -18.25
N LEU A 207 30.21 -15.92 -18.67
CA LEU A 207 30.50 -17.35 -18.49
C LEU A 207 31.59 -17.85 -19.43
N THR A 208 31.74 -17.26 -20.62
CA THR A 208 32.79 -17.65 -21.59
C THR A 208 34.17 -17.07 -21.29
N GLU A 209 34.27 -16.04 -20.43
CA GLU A 209 35.55 -15.44 -20.01
C GLU A 209 36.12 -16.10 -18.74
N THR A 210 35.39 -17.03 -18.13
CA THR A 210 35.79 -17.71 -16.88
C THR A 210 36.22 -19.17 -17.08
N GLU A 211 36.30 -19.64 -18.33
CA GLU A 211 36.90 -20.93 -18.75
C GLU A 211 38.28 -20.72 -19.38
#